data_AF-A0A2E8JWY9-F1
#
_entry.id   AF-A0A2E8JWY9-F1
#
_cell.length_a   1.000
_cell.length_b   1.000
_cell.length_c   1.000
_cell.angle_alpha   90.00
_cell.angle_beta   90.00
_cell.angle_gamma   90.00
#
_symmetry.space_group_name_H-M   'P 1'
#
loop_
_entity.id
_entity.type
_entity.pdbx_description
1 polymer ?
#
loop_
_entity_poly.entity_id
_entity_poly.type
_entity_poly.pdbx_seq_one_letter_code
_entity_poly.pdbx_strand_id
1 'polypeptide(L)'
;MAKKKLNVKFLALVIGSLGVGVAVLGLIVLLQFRNDPVRHVKRGNTLMERGDYETAMQQYIRAIGKDPAQMEYYDLAIPAGKKYEPQSQDRMRELFQMMNSVMAKKVEYVGPDGDLTAKDVRDQSTSELLENLDVYTFSTPRTRDNQVVKITT
;
A
#
# COMPACT_ATOMS: atom_id res chain seq x y z
N MET A 1 49.92 -35.76 -31.44
CA MET A 1 48.87 -34.91 -30.84
C MET A 1 47.56 -35.71 -30.82
N ALA A 2 47.07 -36.13 -29.65
CA ALA A 2 45.88 -36.98 -29.56
C ALA A 2 44.60 -36.12 -29.67
N LYS A 3 43.80 -36.31 -30.73
CA LYS A 3 42.46 -35.72 -30.84
C LYS A 3 41.53 -36.42 -29.85
N LYS A 4 41.29 -35.82 -28.69
CA LYS A 4 40.33 -36.28 -27.68
C LYS A 4 38.92 -36.26 -28.30
N LYS A 5 38.36 -37.44 -28.58
CA LYS A 5 37.03 -37.60 -29.18
C LYS A 5 35.98 -37.22 -28.13
N LEU A 6 35.39 -36.03 -28.25
CA LEU A 6 34.39 -35.55 -27.30
C LEU A 6 33.13 -36.44 -27.38
N ASN A 7 32.61 -36.89 -26.24
CA ASN A 7 31.40 -37.70 -26.21
C ASN A 7 30.19 -36.79 -26.49
N VAL A 8 29.57 -36.94 -27.67
CA VAL A 8 28.47 -36.08 -28.12
C VAL A 8 27.31 -36.04 -27.13
N LYS A 9 27.07 -37.14 -26.39
CA LYS A 9 26.06 -37.20 -25.33
C LYS A 9 26.41 -36.30 -24.13
N PHE A 10 27.68 -36.25 -23.77
CA PHE A 10 28.18 -35.35 -22.71
C PHE A 10 28.09 -33.90 -23.15
N LEU A 11 28.43 -33.59 -24.40
CA LEU A 11 28.32 -32.24 -24.95
C LEU A 11 26.86 -31.74 -24.97
N ALA A 12 25.92 -32.59 -25.39
CA ALA A 12 24.49 -32.28 -25.38
C ALA A 12 23.97 -32.01 -23.95
N LEU A 13 24.45 -32.76 -22.95
CA LEU A 13 24.07 -32.57 -21.55
C LEU A 13 24.58 -31.23 -21.01
N VAL A 14 25.81 -30.85 -21.33
CA VAL A 14 26.41 -29.57 -20.91
C VAL A 14 25.73 -28.37 -21.58
N ILE A 15 25.38 -28.47 -22.86
CA ILE A 15 24.65 -27.40 -23.56
C ILE A 15 23.22 -27.29 -23.01
N GLY A 16 22.57 -28.42 -22.75
CA GLY A 16 21.24 -28.45 -22.13
C GLY A 16 21.24 -27.81 -20.74
N SER A 17 22.22 -28.13 -19.89
CA SER A 17 22.31 -27.55 -18.55
C SER A 17 22.63 -26.06 -18.57
N LEU A 18 23.45 -25.59 -19.51
CA LEU A 18 23.69 -24.16 -19.74
C LEU A 18 22.42 -23.42 -20.16
N GLY A 19 21.62 -23.99 -21.06
CA GLY A 19 20.35 -23.40 -21.50
C GLY A 19 19.35 -23.26 -20.36
N VAL A 20 19.22 -24.29 -19.52
CA VAL A 20 18.36 -24.24 -18.32
C VAL A 20 18.89 -23.21 -17.32
N GLY A 21 20.21 -23.14 -17.12
CA GLY A 21 20.83 -22.15 -16.24
C GLY A 21 20.51 -20.71 -16.65
N VAL A 22 20.63 -20.39 -17.95
CA VAL A 22 20.28 -19.07 -18.48
C VAL A 22 18.79 -18.76 -18.32
N ALA A 23 17.90 -19.73 -18.55
CA ALA A 23 16.46 -19.54 -18.35
C ALA A 23 16.10 -19.26 -16.89
N VAL A 24 16.72 -19.98 -15.95
CA VAL A 24 16.52 -19.76 -14.50
C VAL A 24 17.04 -18.39 -14.07
N LEU A 25 18.24 -17.99 -14.53
CA LEU A 25 18.79 -16.66 -14.24
C LEU A 25 17.90 -15.56 -14.82
N GLY A 26 17.43 -15.71 -16.06
CA GLY A 26 16.48 -14.79 -16.67
C GLY A 26 15.19 -14.66 -15.87
N LEU A 27 14.66 -15.77 -15.35
CA LEU A 27 13.48 -15.77 -14.49
C LEU A 27 13.73 -15.05 -13.16
N ILE A 28 14.86 -15.29 -12.50
CA ILE A 28 15.24 -14.62 -11.24
C ILE A 28 15.34 -13.10 -11.44
N VAL A 29 16.01 -12.66 -12.51
CA VAL A 29 16.13 -11.23 -12.84
C VAL A 29 14.75 -10.62 -13.12
N LEU A 30 13.89 -11.33 -13.85
CA LEU A 30 12.54 -10.87 -14.14
C LEU A 30 11.70 -10.73 -12.86
N LEU A 31 11.84 -11.66 -11.91
CA LEU A 31 11.18 -11.61 -10.62
C LEU A 31 11.66 -10.43 -9.76
N GLN A 32 12.96 -10.12 -9.79
CA GLN A 32 13.51 -8.94 -9.09
C GLN A 32 12.97 -7.63 -9.66
N PHE A 33 12.97 -7.46 -10.99
CA PHE A 33 12.45 -6.24 -11.64
C PHE A 33 10.94 -6.03 -11.41
N ARG A 34 10.16 -7.10 -11.28
CA ARG A 34 8.72 -7.01 -11.05
C ARG A 34 8.37 -6.59 -9.62
N ASN A 35 9.31 -6.67 -8.69
CA ASN A 35 9.05 -6.45 -7.26
C ASN A 35 9.57 -5.11 -6.72
N ASP A 36 9.86 -4.13 -7.57
CA ASP A 36 10.43 -2.85 -7.13
C ASP A 36 9.35 -1.87 -6.57
N PRO A 37 9.32 -1.60 -5.24
CA PRO A 37 8.41 -0.63 -4.63
C PRO A 37 8.70 0.81 -5.06
N VAL A 38 9.94 1.14 -5.42
CA VAL A 38 10.38 2.51 -5.75
C VAL A 38 9.64 3.04 -6.97
N ARG A 39 9.32 2.17 -7.93
CA ARG A 39 8.52 2.53 -9.10
C ARG A 39 7.13 3.03 -8.72
N HIS A 40 6.51 2.43 -7.70
CA HIS A 40 5.21 2.85 -7.22
C HIS A 40 5.31 4.21 -6.52
N VAL A 41 6.35 4.42 -5.70
CA VAL A 41 6.62 5.72 -5.07
C VAL A 41 6.80 6.82 -6.11
N LYS A 42 7.67 6.62 -7.12
CA LYS A 42 7.92 7.62 -8.16
C LYS A 42 6.63 8.02 -8.91
N ARG A 43 5.76 7.04 -9.18
CA ARG A 43 4.45 7.30 -9.79
C ARG A 43 3.53 8.05 -8.84
N GLY A 44 3.49 7.68 -7.57
CA GLY A 44 2.76 8.39 -6.53
C GLY A 44 3.18 9.86 -6.44
N ASN A 45 4.48 10.14 -6.43
CA ASN A 45 5.02 11.51 -6.40
C ASN A 45 4.54 12.33 -7.60
N THR A 46 4.62 11.74 -8.80
CA THR A 46 4.11 12.39 -10.03
C THR A 46 2.61 12.67 -9.96
N LEU A 47 1.83 11.80 -9.32
CA LEU A 47 0.39 12.00 -9.14
C LEU A 47 0.08 13.06 -8.08
N MET A 48 0.86 13.10 -6.98
CA MET A 48 0.78 14.17 -5.98
C MET A 48 1.00 15.55 -6.59
N GLU A 49 2.01 15.68 -7.46
CA GLU A 49 2.30 16.92 -8.19
C GLU A 49 1.15 17.34 -9.12
N ARG A 50 0.39 16.36 -9.64
CA ARG A 50 -0.78 16.58 -10.49
C ARG A 50 -2.08 16.82 -9.70
N GLY A 51 -2.04 16.72 -8.36
CA GLY A 51 -3.22 16.82 -7.50
C GLY A 51 -4.12 15.58 -7.50
N ASP A 52 -3.70 14.48 -8.12
CA ASP A 52 -4.44 13.21 -8.10
C ASP A 52 -4.10 12.42 -6.83
N TYR A 53 -4.62 12.91 -5.71
CA TYR A 53 -4.29 12.43 -4.37
C TYR A 53 -4.79 11.01 -4.09
N GLU A 54 -5.97 10.65 -4.60
CA GLU A 54 -6.53 9.29 -4.46
C GLU A 54 -5.61 8.26 -5.15
N THR A 55 -5.27 8.50 -6.42
CA THR A 55 -4.41 7.57 -7.17
C THR A 55 -3.00 7.57 -6.61
N ALA A 56 -2.49 8.72 -6.14
CA ALA A 56 -1.20 8.79 -5.47
C ALA A 56 -1.15 7.91 -4.22
N MET A 57 -2.14 8.04 -3.34
CA MET A 57 -2.27 7.21 -2.13
C MET A 57 -2.28 5.73 -2.49
N GLN A 58 -3.05 5.32 -3.51
CA GLN A 58 -3.08 3.93 -3.95
C GLN A 58 -1.72 3.42 -4.46
N GLN A 59 -0.90 4.26 -5.11
CA GLN A 59 0.45 3.85 -5.50
C GLN A 59 1.35 3.65 -4.27
N TYR A 60 1.29 4.53 -3.27
CA TYR A 60 2.05 4.34 -2.04
C TYR A 60 1.60 3.09 -1.27
N ILE A 61 0.29 2.81 -1.23
CA ILE A 61 -0.23 1.56 -0.64
C ILE A 61 0.33 0.33 -1.36
N ARG A 62 0.51 0.38 -2.69
CA ARG A 62 1.18 -0.70 -3.42
C ARG A 62 2.65 -0.84 -3.05
N ALA A 63 3.36 0.27 -2.83
CA ALA A 63 4.74 0.24 -2.33
C ALA A 63 4.81 -0.40 -0.94
N ILE A 64 3.92 -0.03 -0.02
CA ILE A 64 3.75 -0.65 1.31
C ILE A 64 3.43 -2.15 1.21
N GLY A 65 2.66 -2.56 0.20
CA GLY A 65 2.37 -3.97 -0.05
C GLY A 65 3.59 -4.78 -0.50
N LYS A 66 4.59 -4.10 -1.09
CA LYS A 66 5.81 -4.70 -1.63
C LYS A 66 6.94 -4.76 -0.62
N ASP A 67 7.10 -3.70 0.14
CA ASP A 67 8.05 -3.61 1.24
C ASP A 67 7.40 -2.87 2.40
N PRO A 68 6.77 -3.61 3.33
CA PRO A 68 6.02 -3.04 4.45
C PRO A 68 6.91 -2.53 5.59
N ALA A 69 8.19 -2.89 5.62
CA ALA A 69 9.11 -2.43 6.66
C ALA A 69 9.60 -1.00 6.39
N GLN A 70 9.46 -0.51 5.15
CA GLN A 70 9.92 0.82 4.79
C GLN A 70 8.94 1.91 5.24
N MET A 71 9.29 2.59 6.34
CA MET A 71 8.44 3.61 6.98
C MET A 71 8.14 4.80 6.08
N GLU A 72 9.09 5.18 5.21
CA GLU A 72 8.95 6.29 4.26
C GLU A 72 7.68 6.17 3.40
N TYR A 73 7.26 4.95 3.04
CA TYR A 73 6.08 4.76 2.20
C TYR A 73 4.78 5.10 2.94
N TYR A 74 4.72 4.90 4.25
CA TYR A 74 3.59 5.30 5.07
C TYR A 74 3.54 6.82 5.22
N ASP A 75 4.70 7.45 5.39
CA ASP A 75 4.85 8.90 5.49
C ASP A 75 4.49 9.62 4.18
N LEU A 76 4.43 8.91 3.06
CA LEU A 76 3.89 9.39 1.79
C LEU A 76 2.39 9.10 1.62
N ALA A 77 1.92 7.91 2.03
CA ALA A 77 0.53 7.49 1.88
C ALA A 77 -0.45 8.33 2.72
N ILE A 78 -0.09 8.59 3.98
CA ILE A 78 -0.98 9.30 4.92
C ILE A 78 -1.25 10.74 4.48
N PRO A 79 -0.25 11.57 4.11
CA PRO A 79 -0.50 12.92 3.59
C PRO A 79 -1.29 12.93 2.28
N ALA A 80 -1.10 11.94 1.41
CA ALA A 80 -1.89 11.81 0.18
C ALA A 80 -3.38 11.59 0.50
N GLY A 81 -3.68 10.70 1.45
CA GLY A 81 -5.05 10.48 1.94
C GLY A 81 -5.67 11.72 2.57
N LYS A 82 -4.90 12.48 3.38
CA LYS A 82 -5.37 13.73 4.02
C LYS A 82 -5.70 14.84 3.01
N LYS A 83 -5.05 14.85 1.84
CA LYS A 83 -5.33 15.83 0.76
C LYS A 83 -6.45 15.40 -0.18
N TYR A 84 -6.82 14.12 -0.17
CA TYR A 84 -7.92 13.64 -0.98
C TYR A 84 -9.25 14.08 -0.37
N GLU A 85 -10.06 14.78 -1.17
CA GLU A 85 -11.41 15.20 -0.81
C GLU A 85 -12.44 14.24 -1.44
N PRO A 86 -13.05 13.32 -0.68
CA PRO A 86 -13.98 12.34 -1.22
C PRO A 86 -15.28 13.01 -1.67
N GLN A 87 -15.72 12.71 -2.89
CA GLN A 87 -16.90 13.32 -3.49
C GLN A 87 -18.23 12.72 -2.99
N SER A 88 -18.19 11.58 -2.29
CA SER A 88 -19.38 10.88 -1.80
C SER A 88 -19.11 10.23 -0.44
N GLN A 89 -20.19 9.91 0.29
CA GLN A 89 -20.10 9.17 1.55
C GLN A 89 -19.47 7.79 1.37
N ASP A 90 -19.72 7.11 0.25
CA ASP A 90 -19.13 5.80 -0.01
C ASP A 90 -17.61 5.92 -0.22
N ARG A 91 -17.16 6.90 -1.01
CA ARG A 91 -15.72 7.18 -1.17
C ARG A 91 -15.06 7.59 0.14
N MET A 92 -15.78 8.31 0.99
CA MET A 92 -15.31 8.66 2.33
C MET A 92 -15.09 7.41 3.19
N ARG A 93 -16.03 6.46 3.19
CA ARG A 93 -15.89 5.19 3.91
C ARG A 93 -14.72 4.38 3.38
N GLU A 94 -14.56 4.31 2.06
CA GLU A 94 -13.42 3.62 1.43
C GLU A 94 -12.09 4.25 1.83
N LEU A 95 -11.98 5.58 1.77
CA LEU A 95 -10.79 6.31 2.24
C LEU A 95 -10.48 5.98 3.69
N PHE A 96 -11.49 6.04 4.57
CA PHE A 96 -11.32 5.72 5.98
C PHE A 96 -10.81 4.29 6.20
N GLN A 97 -11.39 3.31 5.50
CA GLN A 97 -10.94 1.92 5.57
C GLN A 97 -9.48 1.76 5.09
N MET A 98 -9.14 2.40 3.96
CA MET A 98 -7.77 2.40 3.45
C MET A 98 -6.80 3.04 4.44
N MET A 99 -7.12 4.21 4.98
CA MET A 99 -6.27 4.90 5.96
C MET A 99 -6.09 4.07 7.23
N ASN A 100 -7.16 3.47 7.76
CA ASN A 100 -7.06 2.58 8.91
C ASN A 100 -6.15 1.38 8.63
N SER A 101 -6.25 0.78 7.44
CA SER A 101 -5.40 -0.35 7.06
C SER A 101 -3.92 0.06 6.97
N VAL A 102 -3.62 1.25 6.44
CA VAL A 102 -2.26 1.80 6.34
C VAL A 102 -1.70 2.08 7.73
N MET A 103 -2.49 2.72 8.60
CA MET A 103 -2.06 3.05 9.96
C MET A 103 -1.83 1.79 10.80
N ALA A 104 -2.75 0.82 10.75
CA ALA A 104 -2.59 -0.45 11.44
C ALA A 104 -1.32 -1.19 11.00
N LYS A 105 -1.06 -1.21 9.68
CA LYS A 105 0.15 -1.83 9.14
C LYS A 105 1.42 -1.06 9.51
N LYS A 106 1.37 0.28 9.59
CA LYS A 106 2.49 1.08 10.12
C LYS A 106 2.83 0.65 11.54
N VAL A 107 1.82 0.50 12.41
CA VAL A 107 1.98 0.08 13.81
C VAL A 107 2.64 -1.29 13.92
N GLU A 108 2.26 -2.24 13.06
CA GLU A 108 2.83 -3.60 13.05
C GLU A 108 4.35 -3.59 12.78
N TYR A 109 4.83 -2.66 11.97
CA TYR A 109 6.23 -2.60 11.53
C TYR A 109 7.09 -1.56 12.26
N VAL A 110 6.50 -0.71 13.11
CA VAL A 110 7.23 0.05 14.12
C VAL A 110 7.60 -0.93 15.24
N GLY A 111 8.83 -1.45 15.18
CA GLY A 111 9.31 -2.49 16.10
C GLY A 111 9.31 -2.06 17.59
N PRO A 112 9.50 -3.02 18.51
CA PRO A 112 9.42 -2.79 19.96
C PRO A 112 10.50 -1.84 20.53
N ASP A 113 11.55 -1.55 19.77
CA ASP A 113 12.63 -0.61 20.13
C ASP A 113 12.42 0.81 19.56
N GLY A 114 11.34 1.02 18.80
CA GLY A 114 10.90 2.34 18.35
C GLY A 114 10.19 3.08 19.49
N ASP A 115 10.41 4.39 19.59
CA ASP A 115 9.92 5.32 20.64
C ASP A 115 8.39 5.34 20.84
N LEU A 116 7.63 4.54 20.08
CA LEU A 116 6.17 4.46 20.12
C LEU A 116 5.76 3.00 20.28
N THR A 117 5.16 2.66 21.42
CA THR A 117 4.65 1.31 21.62
C THR A 117 3.44 1.06 20.72
N ALA A 118 3.13 -0.21 20.39
CA ALA A 118 1.90 -0.55 19.65
C ALA A 118 0.62 0.01 20.31
N LYS A 119 0.67 0.27 21.62
CA LYS A 119 -0.37 0.97 22.38
C LYS A 119 -0.37 2.48 22.10
N ASP A 120 0.79 3.14 22.12
CA ASP A 120 0.90 4.59 21.86
C ASP A 120 0.56 4.92 20.41
N VAL A 121 0.95 4.10 19.43
CA VAL A 121 0.56 4.31 18.02
C VAL A 121 -0.91 3.98 17.81
N ARG A 122 -1.47 2.97 18.49
CA ARG A 122 -2.92 2.75 18.48
C ARG A 122 -3.64 3.95 19.08
N ASP A 123 -3.21 4.42 20.24
CA ASP A 123 -3.84 5.52 20.97
C ASP A 123 -3.68 6.84 20.19
N GLN A 124 -2.53 7.10 19.55
CA GLN A 124 -2.28 8.25 18.68
C GLN A 124 -3.00 8.15 17.33
N SER A 125 -3.06 6.99 16.70
CA SER A 125 -3.86 6.77 15.48
C SER A 125 -5.33 6.92 15.81
N THR A 126 -5.81 6.34 16.91
CA THR A 126 -7.19 6.56 17.37
C THR A 126 -7.42 8.01 17.74
N SER A 127 -6.47 8.71 18.36
CA SER A 127 -6.60 10.14 18.68
C SER A 127 -6.61 10.99 17.41
N GLU A 128 -5.72 10.77 16.44
CA GLU A 128 -5.75 11.47 15.15
C GLU A 128 -7.02 11.15 14.35
N LEU A 129 -7.52 9.92 14.44
CA LEU A 129 -8.78 9.52 13.80
C LEU A 129 -10.00 10.09 14.53
N LEU A 130 -9.96 10.20 15.87
CA LEU A 130 -11.02 10.74 16.73
C LEU A 130 -11.05 12.27 16.77
N GLU A 131 -9.89 12.92 16.67
CA GLU A 131 -9.73 14.38 16.59
C GLU A 131 -10.12 14.88 15.20
N ASN A 132 -9.84 14.10 14.15
CA ASN A 132 -10.37 14.35 12.82
C ASN A 132 -11.76 13.72 12.59
N LEU A 133 -12.39 13.11 13.61
CA LEU A 133 -13.76 12.61 13.45
C LEU A 133 -14.73 13.77 13.17
N ASP A 134 -14.47 14.97 13.70
CA ASP A 134 -15.22 16.19 13.37
C ASP A 134 -15.05 16.62 11.89
N VAL A 135 -13.93 16.24 11.25
CA VAL A 135 -13.70 16.47 9.81
C VAL A 135 -14.54 15.51 8.94
N TYR A 136 -14.96 14.37 9.51
CA TYR A 136 -15.64 13.29 8.78
C TYR A 136 -17.05 12.98 9.25
N THR A 137 -17.53 13.62 10.32
CA THR A 137 -18.97 13.73 10.57
C THR A 137 -19.55 14.69 9.53
N PHE A 138 -20.05 14.14 8.42
CA PHE A 138 -21.24 14.77 7.84
C PHE A 138 -22.21 14.95 9.00
N SER A 139 -22.70 16.17 9.22
CA SER A 139 -23.86 16.39 10.07
C SER A 139 -24.89 15.38 9.60
N THR A 140 -25.06 14.28 10.33
CA THR A 140 -26.27 13.50 10.17
C THR A 140 -27.35 14.53 10.50
N PRO A 141 -28.32 14.82 9.62
CA PRO A 141 -29.62 15.08 10.19
C PRO A 141 -29.85 13.82 11.02
N ARG A 142 -29.75 13.95 12.35
CA ARG A 142 -30.57 13.10 13.19
C ARG A 142 -31.98 13.47 12.75
N THR A 143 -32.48 12.77 11.73
CA THR A 143 -33.91 12.57 11.59
C THR A 143 -34.26 11.79 12.85
N ARG A 144 -34.45 12.53 13.94
CA ARG A 144 -35.44 12.17 14.94
C ARG A 144 -36.69 12.05 14.10
N ASP A 145 -36.98 10.83 13.67
CA ASP A 145 -38.34 10.48 13.32
C ASP A 145 -39.14 10.48 14.61
N ASN A 146 -39.36 11.70 15.10
CA ASN A 146 -40.38 12.07 16.03
C ASN A 146 -41.32 12.97 15.22
N GLN A 147 -41.83 12.41 14.11
CA GLN A 147 -43.11 12.82 13.55
C GLN A 147 -44.17 12.48 14.59
N VAL A 148 -44.34 13.42 15.53
CA VAL A 148 -45.59 13.53 16.27
C VAL A 148 -46.63 13.89 15.22
N VAL A 149 -47.36 12.89 14.73
CA VAL A 149 -48.58 13.12 13.96
C VAL A 149 -49.61 13.68 14.94
N LYS A 150 -49.60 15.00 15.10
CA LYS A 150 -50.79 15.76 15.47
C LYS A 150 -51.40 16.27 14.18
N ILE A 151 -52.50 15.65 13.78
CA ILE A 151 -53.49 16.32 12.94
C ILE A 151 -54.81 16.24 13.70
N THR A 152 -55.20 17.42 14.19
CA THR A 152 -56.51 17.74 14.75
C THR A 152 -57.60 17.49 13.72
N THR A 153 -58.64 16.75 14.08
CA THR A 153 -60.04 17.09 13.82
C THR A 153 -60.87 16.51 14.95
#